data_AF-A0A938ERA0-F1
#
_entry.id   AF-A0A938ERA0-F1
#
_cell.length_a   1.000
_cell.length_b   1.000
_cell.length_c   1.000
_cell.angle_alpha   90.00
_cell.angle_beta   90.00
_cell.angle_gamma   90.00
#
_symmetry.space_group_name_H-M   'P 1'
#
loop_
_entity.id
_entity.type
_entity.pdbx_description
1 polymer ?
#
loop_
_entity_poly.entity_id
_entity_poly.type
_entity_poly.pdbx_seq_one_letter_code
_entity_poly.pdbx_strand_id
1 'polypeptide(L)'
;MGARAKAIFPLALVIGVLSFLWTEFSLNFTFHWVTVAGTDAPGAVGVPQNFHFILPTAFITWGLFFAAGGDNAAFGKIFLAAVFGSVAALITIPLAYKTAAFPDFWGIALWVGVFAFILVMVLIAGDWYYVAGTFPCFAAVFLWWVATGMDGWAPVGADAPAAEGAATGGLGAFGGLISTPWAWVWFDSFVTLVIGVILGIVSGKLAAVLTPKPKEA
;
A
#
# COMPACT_ATOMS: atom_id res chain seq x y z
N MET A 1 8.84 20.07 -29.56
CA MET A 1 9.24 19.40 -28.30
C MET A 1 10.75 19.20 -28.26
N GLY A 2 11.42 19.69 -27.21
CA GLY A 2 12.86 19.47 -27.00
C GLY A 2 13.21 17.99 -26.78
N ALA A 3 14.47 17.61 -26.94
CA ALA A 3 14.93 16.21 -26.87
C ALA A 3 14.52 15.50 -25.58
N ARG A 4 14.60 16.19 -24.43
CA ARG A 4 14.16 15.66 -23.13
C ARG A 4 12.66 15.37 -23.09
N ALA A 5 11.84 16.26 -23.65
CA ALA A 5 10.39 16.06 -23.69
C ALA A 5 10.02 14.85 -24.56
N LYS A 6 10.69 14.66 -25.71
CA LYS A 6 10.46 13.48 -26.55
C LYS A 6 10.82 12.15 -25.86
N ALA A 7 11.83 12.15 -24.98
CA ALA A 7 12.24 10.97 -24.23
C ALA A 7 11.27 10.63 -23.07
N ILE A 8 10.72 11.65 -22.39
CA ILE A 8 9.90 11.44 -21.19
C ILE A 8 8.40 11.34 -21.52
N PHE A 9 7.94 12.01 -22.56
CA PHE A 9 6.51 12.11 -22.89
C PHE A 9 5.78 10.76 -23.01
N PRO A 10 6.33 9.73 -23.68
CA PRO A 10 5.65 8.43 -23.77
C PRO A 10 5.37 7.82 -22.39
N LEU A 11 6.36 7.88 -21.49
CA LEU A 11 6.20 7.38 -20.13
C LEU A 11 5.20 8.21 -19.33
N ALA A 12 5.28 9.54 -19.41
CA ALA A 12 4.34 10.43 -18.73
C ALA A 12 2.89 10.22 -19.17
N LEU A 13 2.66 10.04 -20.48
CA LEU A 13 1.33 9.75 -21.03
C LEU A 13 0.77 8.44 -20.49
N VAL A 14 1.58 7.37 -20.53
CA VAL A 14 1.17 6.04 -20.04
C VAL A 14 0.87 6.07 -18.54
N ILE A 15 1.75 6.66 -17.74
CA ILE A 15 1.54 6.78 -16.29
C ILE A 15 0.27 7.58 -16.02
N GLY A 16 0.05 8.69 -16.74
CA GLY A 16 -1.16 9.50 -16.59
C GLY A 16 -2.45 8.72 -16.86
N VAL A 17 -2.51 7.99 -17.98
CA VAL A 17 -3.67 7.15 -18.34
C VAL A 17 -3.87 6.01 -17.32
N LEU A 18 -2.81 5.28 -16.98
CA LEU A 18 -2.92 4.17 -16.02
C LEU A 18 -3.28 4.66 -14.62
N SER A 19 -2.81 5.85 -14.20
CA SER A 19 -3.14 6.42 -12.89
C SER A 19 -4.62 6.82 -12.83
N PHE A 20 -5.16 7.38 -13.92
CA PHE A 20 -6.58 7.65 -14.05
C PHE A 20 -7.39 6.35 -13.95
N LEU A 21 -7.05 5.33 -14.74
CA LEU A 21 -7.75 4.04 -14.73
C LEU A 21 -7.68 3.34 -13.37
N TRP A 22 -6.50 3.34 -12.73
CA TRP A 22 -6.33 2.76 -11.41
C TRP A 22 -7.17 3.50 -10.37
N THR A 23 -7.21 4.83 -10.42
CA THR A 23 -7.99 5.64 -9.49
C THR A 23 -9.48 5.36 -9.61
N GLU A 24 -9.99 5.40 -10.85
CA GLU A 24 -11.38 5.06 -11.13
C GLU A 24 -11.72 3.64 -10.65
N PHE A 25 -10.90 2.65 -11.02
CA PHE A 25 -11.16 1.26 -10.67
C PHE A 25 -11.07 1.01 -9.15
N SER A 26 -9.99 1.46 -8.51
CA SER A 26 -9.73 1.24 -7.08
C SER A 26 -10.82 1.87 -6.20
N LEU A 27 -11.23 3.11 -6.50
CA LEU A 27 -12.22 3.81 -5.70
C LEU A 27 -13.62 3.25 -5.95
N ASN A 28 -14.02 2.99 -7.20
CA ASN A 28 -15.34 2.41 -7.47
C ASN A 28 -15.46 0.99 -6.93
N PHE A 29 -14.41 0.16 -7.04
CA PHE A 29 -14.39 -1.17 -6.44
C PHE A 29 -14.64 -1.09 -4.93
N THR A 30 -13.92 -0.20 -4.26
CA THR A 30 -13.95 -0.05 -2.79
C THR A 30 -15.26 0.54 -2.28
N PHE A 31 -15.79 1.58 -2.93
CA PHE A 31 -16.88 2.38 -2.39
C PHE A 31 -18.23 2.18 -3.10
N HIS A 32 -18.27 1.50 -4.25
CA HIS A 32 -19.51 1.32 -5.03
C HIS A 32 -19.82 -0.13 -5.41
N TRP A 33 -18.82 -0.98 -5.69
CA TRP A 33 -19.08 -2.33 -6.23
C TRP A 33 -19.13 -3.41 -5.16
N VAL A 34 -18.27 -3.32 -4.13
CA VAL A 34 -18.15 -4.35 -3.09
C VAL A 34 -18.44 -3.73 -1.72
N THR A 35 -19.67 -3.23 -1.54
CA THR A 35 -20.08 -2.53 -0.32
C THR A 35 -21.25 -3.19 0.42
N VAL A 36 -21.29 -3.01 1.74
CA VAL A 36 -22.32 -3.59 2.64
C VAL A 36 -23.60 -2.74 2.63
N ALA A 37 -23.48 -1.44 2.37
CA ALA A 37 -24.59 -0.51 2.26
C ALA A 37 -24.34 0.37 1.03
N GLY A 38 -25.19 0.21 0.03
CA GLY A 38 -25.18 1.04 -1.18
C GLY A 38 -25.78 2.40 -0.90
N THR A 39 -25.23 3.42 -1.53
CA THR A 39 -25.85 4.73 -1.62
C THR A 39 -25.98 5.08 -3.10
N ASP A 40 -27.21 5.02 -3.63
CA ASP A 40 -27.50 5.39 -5.03
C ASP A 40 -27.47 6.93 -5.26
N ALA A 41 -27.06 7.69 -4.25
CA ALA A 41 -26.96 9.14 -4.32
C ALA A 41 -25.63 9.57 -4.95
N PRO A 42 -25.63 10.54 -5.90
CA PRO A 42 -24.41 11.10 -6.46
C PRO A 42 -23.46 11.62 -5.37
N GLY A 43 -22.22 11.13 -5.37
CA GLY A 43 -21.19 11.51 -4.39
C GLY A 43 -21.28 10.78 -3.04
N ALA A 44 -22.21 9.86 -2.88
CA ALA A 44 -22.28 9.03 -1.69
C ALA A 44 -21.40 7.78 -1.85
N VAL A 45 -20.74 7.39 -0.75
CA VAL A 45 -19.78 6.28 -0.70
C VAL A 45 -20.28 5.21 0.26
N GLY A 46 -20.19 3.94 -0.16
CA GLY A 46 -20.55 2.80 0.67
C GLY A 46 -19.39 2.30 1.54
N VAL A 47 -19.71 1.45 2.52
CA VAL A 47 -18.72 0.78 3.38
C VAL A 47 -18.26 -0.51 2.68
N PRO A 48 -16.95 -0.76 2.47
CA PRO A 48 -16.45 -1.96 1.81
C PRO A 48 -16.79 -3.23 2.61
N GLN A 49 -17.11 -4.32 1.91
CA GLN A 49 -17.63 -5.54 2.53
C GLN A 49 -16.58 -6.41 3.23
N ASN A 50 -15.31 -6.39 2.77
CA ASN A 50 -14.14 -7.04 3.38
C ASN A 50 -12.86 -6.53 2.68
N PHE A 51 -12.53 -7.15 1.54
CA PHE A 51 -11.40 -6.78 0.69
C PHE A 51 -11.69 -5.46 -0.01
N HIS A 52 -10.71 -4.56 0.00
CA HIS A 52 -10.76 -3.34 -0.78
C HIS A 52 -9.38 -2.94 -1.30
N PHE A 53 -9.37 -2.07 -2.32
CA PHE A 53 -8.13 -1.54 -2.85
C PHE A 53 -7.74 -0.28 -2.13
N ILE A 54 -6.48 -0.23 -1.74
CA ILE A 54 -5.91 0.91 -1.05
C ILE A 54 -5.19 1.80 -2.05
N LEU A 55 -5.94 2.72 -2.65
CA LEU A 55 -5.47 3.59 -3.74
C LEU A 55 -4.02 4.10 -3.57
N PRO A 56 -3.64 4.78 -2.47
CA PRO A 56 -2.28 5.32 -2.31
C PRO A 56 -1.20 4.24 -2.20
N THR A 57 -1.53 3.05 -1.72
CA THR A 57 -0.58 1.96 -1.49
C THR A 57 -0.01 1.42 -2.80
N ALA A 58 -0.79 1.38 -3.88
CA ALA A 58 -0.29 0.98 -5.19
C ALA A 58 0.72 2.00 -5.75
N PHE A 59 0.49 3.29 -5.51
CA PHE A 59 1.41 4.34 -5.95
C PHE A 59 2.78 4.26 -5.28
N ILE A 60 2.87 3.71 -4.05
CA ILE A 60 4.13 3.50 -3.35
C ILE A 60 5.03 2.56 -4.13
N THR A 61 4.58 1.32 -4.39
CA THR A 61 5.40 0.33 -5.10
C THR A 61 5.56 0.65 -6.59
N TRP A 62 4.58 1.32 -7.20
CA TRP A 62 4.70 1.83 -8.55
C TRP A 62 5.82 2.88 -8.67
N GLY A 63 5.87 3.84 -7.75
CA GLY A 63 6.96 4.83 -7.70
C GLY A 63 8.32 4.18 -7.40
N LEU A 64 8.35 3.24 -6.46
CA LEU A 64 9.58 2.51 -6.11
C LEU A 64 10.11 1.65 -7.25
N PHE A 65 9.24 1.10 -8.10
CA PHE A 65 9.67 0.37 -9.29
C PHE A 65 10.54 1.23 -10.20
N PHE A 66 10.13 2.48 -10.45
CA PHE A 66 10.96 3.42 -11.23
C PHE A 66 12.20 3.87 -10.46
N ALA A 67 12.10 4.07 -9.14
CA ALA A 67 13.25 4.42 -8.30
C ALA A 67 14.32 3.31 -8.30
N ALA A 68 13.92 2.05 -8.43
CA ALA A 68 14.81 0.89 -8.49
C ALA A 68 15.38 0.61 -9.90
N GLY A 69 15.00 1.39 -10.92
CA GLY A 69 15.56 1.31 -12.27
C GLY A 69 14.54 1.08 -13.40
N GLY A 70 13.29 0.74 -13.07
CA GLY A 70 12.20 0.62 -14.05
C GLY A 70 12.32 -0.55 -15.03
N ASP A 71 13.09 -1.59 -14.71
CA ASP A 71 13.32 -2.78 -15.53
C ASP A 71 12.80 -4.07 -14.86
N ASN A 72 13.05 -5.23 -15.47
CA ASN A 72 12.63 -6.52 -14.90
C ASN A 72 13.33 -6.84 -13.57
N ALA A 73 14.55 -6.33 -13.35
CA ALA A 73 15.26 -6.53 -12.08
C ALA A 73 14.62 -5.67 -10.97
N ALA A 74 14.21 -4.44 -11.30
CA ALA A 74 13.45 -3.57 -10.42
C ALA A 74 12.11 -4.21 -10.01
N PHE A 75 11.41 -4.88 -10.94
CA PHE A 75 10.20 -5.64 -10.61
C PHE A 75 10.45 -6.67 -9.50
N GLY A 76 11.49 -7.50 -9.65
CA GLY A 76 11.84 -8.51 -8.64
C GLY A 76 12.20 -7.89 -7.29
N LYS A 77 13.02 -6.83 -7.29
CA LYS A 77 13.43 -6.12 -6.08
C LYS A 77 12.24 -5.53 -5.32
N ILE A 78 11.34 -4.84 -6.01
CA ILE A 78 10.19 -4.20 -5.35
C ILE A 78 9.12 -5.22 -4.96
N PHE A 79 8.91 -6.27 -5.74
CA PHE A 79 8.03 -7.36 -5.33
C PHE A 79 8.52 -8.02 -4.03
N LEU A 80 9.82 -8.34 -3.93
CA LEU A 80 10.39 -8.88 -2.70
C LEU A 80 10.31 -7.85 -1.55
N ALA A 81 10.58 -6.58 -1.82
CA ALA A 81 10.40 -5.53 -0.81
C ALA A 81 8.96 -5.45 -0.28
N ALA A 82 7.95 -5.62 -1.13
CA ALA A 82 6.54 -5.68 -0.73
C ALA A 82 6.25 -6.90 0.15
N VAL A 83 6.83 -8.07 -0.17
CA VAL A 83 6.72 -9.28 0.66
C VAL A 83 7.35 -9.06 2.04
N PHE A 84 8.63 -8.69 2.10
CA PHE A 84 9.35 -8.54 3.37
C PHE A 84 8.77 -7.41 4.22
N GLY A 85 8.46 -6.27 3.62
CA GLY A 85 7.90 -5.11 4.33
C GLY A 85 6.52 -5.42 4.89
N SER A 86 5.64 -6.02 4.08
CA SER A 86 4.29 -6.35 4.54
C SER A 86 4.30 -7.47 5.60
N VAL A 87 5.16 -8.48 5.47
CA VAL A 87 5.30 -9.55 6.47
C VAL A 87 5.87 -9.01 7.79
N ALA A 88 6.85 -8.12 7.74
CA ALA A 88 7.35 -7.48 8.95
C ALA A 88 6.24 -6.70 9.67
N ALA A 89 5.38 -5.99 8.93
CA ALA A 89 4.21 -5.32 9.50
C ALA A 89 3.19 -6.33 10.07
N LEU A 90 2.90 -7.41 9.33
CA LEU A 90 2.02 -8.50 9.77
C LEU A 90 2.45 -9.10 11.11
N ILE A 91 3.75 -9.21 11.37
CA ILE A 91 4.27 -9.73 12.63
C ILE A 91 4.33 -8.63 13.71
N THR A 92 4.65 -7.39 13.32
CA THR A 92 4.73 -6.25 14.25
C THR A 92 3.40 -5.99 14.95
N ILE A 93 2.29 -6.01 14.20
CA ILE A 93 0.94 -5.69 14.72
C ILE A 93 0.53 -6.61 15.89
N PRO A 94 0.50 -7.95 15.77
CA PRO A 94 0.11 -8.83 16.87
C PRO A 94 1.12 -8.84 18.03
N LEU A 95 2.40 -8.57 17.76
CA LEU A 95 3.39 -8.42 18.84
C LEU A 95 3.18 -7.11 19.61
N ALA A 96 2.79 -6.04 18.93
CA ALA A 96 2.41 -4.78 19.57
C ALA A 96 1.26 -4.98 20.56
N TYR A 97 0.28 -5.84 20.25
CA TYR A 97 -0.82 -6.18 21.18
C TYR A 97 -0.32 -6.87 22.45
N LYS A 98 0.61 -7.81 22.30
CA LYS A 98 1.20 -8.53 23.45
C LYS A 98 1.98 -7.60 24.37
N THR A 99 2.39 -6.44 23.86
CA THR A 99 3.07 -5.38 24.60
C THR A 99 2.22 -4.13 24.82
N ALA A 100 0.89 -4.23 24.63
CA ALA A 100 -0.02 -3.09 24.77
C ALA A 100 -0.10 -2.55 26.22
N ALA A 101 0.29 -3.36 27.21
CA ALA A 101 0.37 -2.92 28.60
C ALA A 101 1.59 -2.03 28.91
N PHE A 102 2.50 -1.83 27.94
CA PHE A 102 3.62 -0.91 28.12
C PHE A 102 3.13 0.56 28.09
N PRO A 103 3.87 1.49 28.71
CA PRO A 103 3.51 2.91 28.69
C PRO A 103 3.38 3.45 27.27
N ASP A 104 2.31 4.21 27.02
CA ASP A 104 2.06 4.89 25.75
C ASP A 104 2.26 3.95 24.54
N PHE A 105 3.11 4.35 23.59
CA PHE A 105 3.43 3.59 22.37
C PHE A 105 4.72 2.77 22.48
N TRP A 106 5.25 2.51 23.68
CA TRP A 106 6.54 1.83 23.85
C TRP A 106 6.58 0.45 23.22
N GLY A 107 5.48 -0.33 23.34
CA GLY A 107 5.38 -1.64 22.70
C GLY A 107 5.50 -1.56 21.18
N ILE A 108 4.78 -0.65 20.54
CA ILE A 108 4.88 -0.38 19.10
C ILE A 108 6.30 0.03 18.73
N ALA A 109 6.86 1.01 19.44
CA ALA A 109 8.19 1.54 19.15
C ALA A 109 9.29 0.47 19.24
N LEU A 110 9.21 -0.42 20.24
CA LEU A 110 10.11 -1.55 20.40
C LEU A 110 10.07 -2.46 19.17
N TRP A 111 8.89 -2.93 18.76
CA TRP A 111 8.79 -3.87 17.64
C TRP A 111 9.14 -3.23 16.31
N VAL A 112 8.76 -1.97 16.07
CA VAL A 112 9.20 -1.21 14.90
C VAL A 112 10.73 -1.13 14.86
N GLY A 113 11.38 -0.83 15.98
CA GLY A 113 12.85 -0.80 16.07
C GLY A 113 13.50 -2.16 15.78
N VAL A 114 12.97 -3.24 16.36
CA VAL A 114 13.45 -4.61 16.14
C VAL A 114 13.30 -5.02 14.68
N PHE A 115 12.14 -4.81 14.06
CA PHE A 115 11.93 -5.18 12.66
C PHE A 115 12.69 -4.27 11.70
N ALA A 116 12.85 -2.98 11.99
CA ALA A 116 13.73 -2.12 11.22
C ALA A 116 15.16 -2.65 11.19
N PHE A 117 15.70 -3.06 12.36
CA PHE A 117 17.02 -3.69 12.44
C PHE A 117 17.09 -4.98 11.62
N ILE A 118 16.14 -5.90 11.80
CA ILE A 118 16.09 -7.17 11.06
C ILE A 118 16.02 -6.91 9.56
N LEU A 119 15.12 -6.04 9.11
CA LEU A 119 14.93 -5.70 7.71
C LEU A 119 16.21 -5.13 7.10
N VAL A 120 17.00 -4.33 7.81
CA VAL A 120 18.30 -3.88 7.29
C VAL A 120 19.32 -5.02 7.25
N MET A 121 19.38 -5.86 8.29
CA MET A 121 20.31 -6.99 8.37
C MET A 121 20.12 -8.04 7.27
N VAL A 122 18.94 -8.15 6.67
CA VAL A 122 18.69 -9.02 5.50
C VAL A 122 19.62 -8.69 4.32
N LEU A 123 20.15 -7.46 4.22
CA LEU A 123 21.14 -7.11 3.17
C LEU A 123 22.37 -8.00 3.16
N ILE A 124 22.75 -8.60 4.30
CA ILE A 124 23.87 -9.55 4.36
C ILE A 124 23.62 -10.77 3.45
N ALA A 125 22.36 -11.11 3.18
CA ALA A 125 21.98 -12.21 2.30
C ALA A 125 22.06 -11.86 0.79
N GLY A 126 22.32 -10.60 0.43
CA GLY A 126 22.65 -10.18 -0.95
C GLY A 126 21.83 -9.00 -1.51
N ASP A 127 22.28 -8.51 -2.66
CA ASP A 127 21.78 -7.28 -3.33
C ASP A 127 20.41 -7.42 -4.01
N TRP A 128 19.82 -8.62 -3.96
CA TRP A 128 18.44 -8.86 -4.40
C TRP A 128 17.44 -8.16 -3.46
N TYR A 129 17.86 -7.88 -2.23
CA TYR A 129 17.04 -7.25 -1.22
C TYR A 129 17.18 -5.72 -1.26
N TYR A 130 16.05 -5.02 -1.35
CA TYR A 130 16.04 -3.56 -1.51
C TYR A 130 15.42 -2.87 -0.29
N VAL A 131 16.27 -2.51 0.67
CA VAL A 131 15.88 -1.83 1.93
C VAL A 131 15.04 -0.58 1.65
N ALA A 132 15.47 0.24 0.69
CA ALA A 132 14.79 1.49 0.37
C ALA A 132 13.36 1.29 -0.16
N GLY A 133 13.03 0.12 -0.71
CA GLY A 133 11.64 -0.25 -1.03
C GLY A 133 10.92 -0.95 0.11
N THR A 134 11.66 -1.66 0.97
CA THR A 134 11.08 -2.49 2.02
C THR A 134 10.48 -1.65 3.15
N PHE A 135 11.17 -0.58 3.57
CA PHE A 135 10.65 0.36 4.58
C PHE A 135 9.33 1.04 4.16
N PRO A 136 9.21 1.60 2.94
CA PRO A 136 7.92 2.11 2.47
C PRO A 136 6.81 1.06 2.41
N CYS A 137 7.11 -0.19 2.05
CA CYS A 137 6.12 -1.25 2.02
C CYS A 137 5.66 -1.64 3.44
N PHE A 138 6.59 -1.70 4.41
CA PHE A 138 6.28 -1.84 5.83
C PHE A 138 5.40 -0.68 6.31
N ALA A 139 5.82 0.55 6.01
CA ALA A 139 5.14 1.77 6.40
C ALA A 139 3.74 1.87 5.78
N ALA A 140 3.53 1.37 4.56
CA ALA A 140 2.21 1.36 3.93
C ALA A 140 1.20 0.54 4.75
N VAL A 141 1.55 -0.70 5.11
CA VAL A 141 0.69 -1.55 5.94
C VAL A 141 0.49 -0.93 7.32
N PHE A 142 1.58 -0.45 7.93
CA PHE A 142 1.55 0.11 9.27
C PHE A 142 0.72 1.39 9.35
N LEU A 143 0.86 2.28 8.36
CA LEU A 143 0.08 3.50 8.23
C LEU A 143 -1.41 3.19 8.11
N TRP A 144 -1.78 2.18 7.31
CA TRP A 144 -3.18 1.79 7.19
C TRP A 144 -3.73 1.18 8.46
N TRP A 145 -2.94 0.39 9.18
CA TRP A 145 -3.37 -0.12 10.47
C TRP A 145 -3.61 1.01 11.49
N VAL A 146 -2.76 2.04 11.48
CA VAL A 146 -3.00 3.26 12.27
C VAL A 146 -4.25 3.99 11.79
N ALA A 147 -4.42 4.15 10.48
CA ALA A 147 -5.57 4.83 9.89
C ALA A 147 -6.88 4.12 10.18
N THR A 148 -6.93 2.78 10.26
CA THR A 148 -8.15 2.03 10.60
C THR A 148 -8.37 1.86 12.11
N GLY A 149 -7.74 2.70 12.93
CA GLY A 149 -8.01 2.79 14.37
C GLY A 149 -7.17 1.84 15.23
N MET A 150 -6.07 1.32 14.69
CA MET A 150 -5.14 0.41 15.37
C MET A 150 -5.88 -0.73 16.07
N ASP A 151 -6.79 -1.37 15.31
CA ASP A 151 -7.54 -2.54 15.75
C ASP A 151 -6.62 -3.49 16.53
N GLY A 152 -7.14 -4.07 17.62
CA GLY A 152 -6.45 -5.01 18.51
C GLY A 152 -5.36 -4.48 19.46
N TRP A 153 -4.88 -3.23 19.32
CA TRP A 153 -3.82 -2.70 20.21
C TRP A 153 -4.36 -2.10 21.50
N ALA A 154 -5.47 -1.36 21.44
CA ALA A 154 -6.17 -0.91 22.64
C ALA A 154 -7.33 -1.87 22.97
N PRO A 155 -7.63 -2.15 24.27
CA PRO A 155 -8.69 -3.08 24.68
C PRO A 155 -10.10 -2.75 24.16
N VAL A 156 -10.31 -1.55 23.62
CA VAL A 156 -11.60 -1.07 23.09
C VAL A 156 -11.45 -0.48 21.67
N GLY A 157 -10.33 -0.76 20.98
CA GLY A 157 -9.89 0.06 19.85
C GLY A 157 -9.50 1.47 20.32
N ALA A 158 -8.89 2.30 19.47
CA ALA A 158 -8.56 3.68 19.84
C ALA A 158 -9.81 4.56 20.09
N ASP A 159 -11.03 4.04 19.90
CA ASP A 159 -12.28 4.79 19.91
C ASP A 159 -13.33 4.17 20.87
N ALA A 160 -13.23 4.46 22.16
CA ALA A 160 -14.34 4.29 23.11
C ALA A 160 -14.78 5.70 23.56
N PRO A 161 -15.93 6.26 23.10
CA PRO A 161 -17.27 5.65 23.16
C PRO A 161 -18.21 6.04 21.98
N ALA A 162 -17.77 5.98 20.72
CA ALA A 162 -18.49 6.62 19.62
C ALA A 162 -19.42 5.72 18.76
N ALA A 163 -19.55 4.41 18.99
CA ALA A 163 -20.47 3.61 18.19
C ALA A 163 -21.03 2.39 18.93
N GLU A 164 -22.22 2.55 19.51
CA GLU A 164 -23.16 1.44 19.67
C GLU A 164 -23.55 0.96 18.26
N GLY A 165 -22.79 0.00 17.69
CA GLY A 165 -23.19 -0.66 16.44
C GLY A 165 -22.08 -1.15 15.51
N ALA A 166 -20.81 -0.77 15.73
CA ALA A 166 -19.73 -1.25 14.87
C ALA A 166 -19.18 -2.61 15.36
N ALA A 167 -19.31 -3.65 14.53
CA ALA A 167 -18.81 -4.98 14.81
C ALA A 167 -17.27 -5.00 14.84
N THR A 168 -16.68 -5.22 16.03
CA THR A 168 -15.34 -5.83 16.24
C THR A 168 -14.11 -5.20 15.55
N GLY A 169 -14.18 -3.99 14.99
CA GLY A 169 -13.04 -3.26 14.41
C GLY A 169 -12.93 -1.82 14.94
N GLY A 170 -11.72 -1.26 15.01
CA GLY A 170 -11.50 0.14 15.41
C GLY A 170 -12.17 1.11 14.44
N LEU A 171 -12.81 2.19 14.92
CA LEU A 171 -13.66 3.03 14.06
C LEU A 171 -12.86 3.75 12.96
N GLY A 172 -11.56 4.02 13.17
CA GLY A 172 -10.64 4.41 12.10
C GLY A 172 -11.03 5.70 11.35
N ALA A 173 -10.28 5.99 10.29
CA ALA A 173 -10.45 7.17 9.45
C ALA A 173 -11.85 7.17 8.81
N PHE A 174 -12.40 8.37 8.62
CA PHE A 174 -13.74 8.58 8.06
C PHE A 174 -14.89 8.00 8.91
N GLY A 175 -14.72 7.91 10.23
CA GLY A 175 -15.81 7.59 11.17
C GLY A 175 -16.41 6.20 10.98
N GLY A 176 -15.59 5.20 10.65
CA GLY A 176 -16.04 3.82 10.43
C GLY A 176 -16.11 3.39 8.97
N LEU A 177 -16.00 4.32 8.01
CA LEU A 177 -16.14 4.00 6.58
C LEU A 177 -15.08 3.01 6.09
N ILE A 178 -13.86 3.05 6.64
CA ILE A 178 -12.78 2.09 6.37
C ILE A 178 -12.30 1.54 7.72
N SER A 179 -13.21 0.94 8.47
CA SER A 179 -12.88 0.15 9.66
C SER A 179 -12.76 -1.32 9.23
N THR A 180 -11.55 -1.88 9.30
CA THR A 180 -11.31 -3.28 8.98
C THR A 180 -10.39 -3.95 10.01
N PRO A 181 -10.59 -5.26 10.30
CA PRO A 181 -9.68 -6.00 11.14
C PRO A 181 -8.24 -5.96 10.60
N TRP A 182 -7.25 -5.92 11.48
CA TRP A 182 -5.84 -5.77 11.10
C TRP A 182 -5.34 -6.81 10.08
N ALA A 183 -5.91 -8.02 10.07
CA ALA A 183 -5.57 -9.06 9.10
C ALA A 183 -5.99 -8.67 7.67
N TRP A 184 -7.16 -8.03 7.53
CA TRP A 184 -7.62 -7.48 6.25
C TRP A 184 -6.80 -6.26 5.85
N VAL A 185 -6.43 -5.39 6.79
CA VAL A 185 -5.50 -4.28 6.52
C VAL A 185 -4.20 -4.78 5.89
N TRP A 186 -3.60 -5.83 6.45
CA TRP A 186 -2.42 -6.45 5.87
C TRP A 186 -2.68 -7.01 4.47
N PHE A 187 -3.74 -7.80 4.32
CA PHE A 187 -4.05 -8.45 3.05
C PHE A 187 -4.34 -7.45 1.93
N ASP A 188 -5.19 -6.46 2.20
CA ASP A 188 -5.56 -5.39 1.28
C ASP A 188 -4.33 -4.56 0.88
N SER A 189 -3.48 -4.22 1.86
CA SER A 189 -2.23 -3.51 1.61
C SER A 189 -1.27 -4.35 0.76
N PHE A 190 -1.07 -5.63 1.08
CA PHE A 190 -0.16 -6.51 0.35
C PHE A 190 -0.61 -6.70 -1.10
N VAL A 191 -1.88 -7.02 -1.33
CA VAL A 191 -2.43 -7.16 -2.68
C VAL A 191 -2.28 -5.85 -3.46
N THR A 192 -2.57 -4.71 -2.83
CA THR A 192 -2.47 -3.41 -3.49
C THR A 192 -1.02 -3.01 -3.78
N LEU A 193 -0.07 -3.35 -2.90
CA LEU A 193 1.37 -3.20 -3.14
C LEU A 193 1.79 -4.01 -4.37
N VAL A 194 1.36 -5.27 -4.49
CA VAL A 194 1.68 -6.13 -5.65
C VAL A 194 1.11 -5.52 -6.94
N ILE A 195 -0.12 -5.02 -6.91
CA ILE A 195 -0.73 -4.33 -8.06
C ILE A 195 0.10 -3.11 -8.47
N GLY A 196 0.59 -2.31 -7.53
CA GLY A 196 1.46 -1.18 -7.82
C GLY A 196 2.74 -1.58 -8.57
N VAL A 197 3.37 -2.70 -8.20
CA VAL A 197 4.54 -3.23 -8.94
C VAL A 197 4.14 -3.65 -10.36
N ILE A 198 2.98 -4.29 -10.53
CA ILE A 198 2.45 -4.69 -11.84
C ILE A 198 2.18 -3.45 -12.72
N LEU A 199 1.56 -2.41 -12.17
CA LEU A 199 1.34 -1.14 -12.87
C LEU A 199 2.66 -0.49 -13.29
N GLY A 200 3.71 -0.60 -12.47
CA GLY A 200 5.07 -0.17 -12.80
C GLY A 200 5.62 -0.84 -14.06
N ILE A 201 5.67 -2.18 -14.08
CA ILE A 201 6.22 -2.90 -15.24
C ILE A 201 5.36 -2.73 -16.50
N VAL A 202 4.03 -2.67 -16.35
CA VAL A 202 3.12 -2.38 -17.48
C VAL A 202 3.39 -0.99 -18.03
N SER A 203 3.62 0.00 -17.17
CA SER A 203 3.96 1.37 -17.59
C SER A 203 5.24 1.41 -18.41
N GLY A 204 6.31 0.77 -17.93
CA GLY A 204 7.58 0.70 -18.64
C GLY A 204 7.45 0.02 -20.01
N LYS A 205 6.72 -1.10 -20.08
CA LYS A 205 6.48 -1.84 -21.33
C LYS A 205 5.65 -1.04 -22.33
N LEU A 206 4.55 -0.43 -21.91
CA LEU A 206 3.71 0.38 -22.79
C LEU A 206 4.45 1.64 -23.27
N ALA A 207 5.20 2.30 -22.40
CA ALA A 207 6.01 3.46 -22.77
C ALA A 207 7.07 3.11 -23.82
N ALA A 208 7.72 1.94 -23.69
CA ALA A 208 8.67 1.46 -24.68
C ALA A 208 8.04 1.24 -26.06
N VAL A 209 6.80 0.73 -26.12
CA VAL A 209 6.05 0.56 -27.39
C VAL A 209 5.73 1.91 -28.04
N LEU A 210 5.40 2.92 -27.25
CA LEU A 210 5.07 4.27 -27.74
C LEU A 210 6.29 5.13 -28.09
N THR A 211 7.49 4.72 -27.67
CA THR A 211 8.71 5.50 -27.90
C THR A 211 9.13 5.40 -29.37
N PRO A 212 9.27 6.53 -30.10
CA PRO A 212 9.69 6.49 -31.50
C PRO A 212 11.09 5.87 -31.66
N LYS A 213 11.23 4.93 -32.59
CA LYS A 213 12.55 4.36 -32.94
C LYS A 213 13.42 5.43 -33.61
N PRO A 214 14.75 5.43 -33.39
CA PRO A 214 15.67 6.25 -34.19
C PRO A 214 15.47 5.93 -35.67
N LYS A 215 15.47 6.95 -36.54
CA LYS A 215 15.57 6.71 -37.99
C LYS A 215 16.94 6.07 -38.24
N GLU A 216 16.94 4.93 -38.93
CA GLU A 216 18.17 4.32 -39.44
C GLU A 216 18.94 5.35 -40.27
N ALA A 217 20.24 5.46 -40.01
CA ALA A 217 21.14 6.40 -40.67
C ALA A 217 21.62 5.83 -42.01
#